data_AF-A0A0N5CT62-F1
#
_entry.id   AF-A0A0N5CT62-F1
#
_cell.length_a   1.000
_cell.length_b   1.000
_cell.length_c   1.000
_cell.angle_alpha   90.00
_cell.angle_beta   90.00
_cell.angle_gamma   90.00
#
_symmetry.space_group_name_H-M   'P 1'
#
loop_
_entity.id
_entity.type
_entity.pdbx_description
1 polymer ?
#
loop_
_entity_poly.entity_id
_entity_poly.type
_entity_poly.pdbx_seq_one_letter_code
_entity_poly.pdbx_strand_id
1 'polypeptide(L)'
;KKRNSHFSDVPSSAVSTKLTNLAIISSIYLAVSIFQWIFRVIIIERLFFDPFHSMIDLCSIANISILTLTHSLHGYYIHGRSVHGEADIDMARMNRNLHKEQENLCAKRGLERSNDLQTYIVNLPKAFLEQFASASQISENEQHRLDAMLSNNIDGATAKMETIAKIHQQLNNFFMELIERGNAQMTYVFRELSLLELILDMEFNDSAIVGNFAKDKSEMAYSKAFMYGNEWIYLSFELALFSSTFILSENYACSIFITYAVSTAIKKTLSLLFTNQLIRSSFVDHRFLM
;
A
#
# COMPACT_ATOMS: atom_id res chain seq x y z
N LYS A 1 0.57 21.05 -77.33
CA LYS A 1 -0.06 21.93 -76.32
C LYS A 1 -0.83 21.04 -75.33
N LYS A 2 -0.27 20.87 -74.11
CA LYS A 2 -0.84 20.34 -72.84
C LYS A 2 -1.47 18.93 -72.86
N ARG A 3 -0.76 17.90 -72.36
CA ARG A 3 -0.54 17.47 -70.94
C ARG A 3 -1.72 16.69 -70.35
N ASN A 4 -1.53 15.37 -70.32
CA ASN A 4 -1.78 14.43 -69.23
C ASN A 4 -2.95 14.76 -68.28
N SER A 5 -4.11 14.15 -68.55
CA SER A 5 -5.12 13.86 -67.53
C SER A 5 -4.82 12.50 -66.89
N HIS A 6 -3.77 12.45 -66.06
CA HIS A 6 -3.59 11.41 -65.05
C HIS A 6 -3.54 12.13 -63.71
N PHE A 7 -4.71 12.60 -63.27
CA PHE A 7 -4.86 13.18 -61.94
C PHE A 7 -5.32 12.06 -61.01
N SER A 8 -4.32 11.46 -60.36
CA SER A 8 -4.40 10.82 -59.04
C SER A 8 -5.63 9.95 -58.77
N ASP A 9 -5.48 8.65 -58.98
CA ASP A 9 -6.04 7.67 -58.05
C ASP A 9 -5.37 7.92 -56.69
N VAL A 10 -5.88 8.89 -55.93
CA VAL A 10 -5.67 8.92 -54.50
C VAL A 10 -6.33 7.64 -54.00
N PRO A 11 -5.60 6.67 -53.43
CA PRO A 11 -6.24 5.46 -52.92
C PRO A 11 -7.31 5.91 -51.94
N SER A 12 -8.55 5.58 -52.25
CA SER A 12 -9.72 5.86 -51.44
C SER A 12 -9.40 5.48 -50.01
N SER A 13 -9.25 6.52 -49.17
CA SER A 13 -9.32 6.53 -47.72
C SER A 13 -9.19 5.15 -47.08
N ALA A 14 -8.06 4.88 -46.41
CA ALA A 14 -7.98 3.80 -45.44
C ALA A 14 -9.28 3.79 -44.62
N VAL A 15 -10.13 2.79 -44.84
CA VAL A 15 -11.46 2.75 -44.22
C VAL A 15 -11.22 2.69 -42.72
N SER A 16 -11.53 3.78 -42.04
CA SER A 16 -11.37 3.91 -40.60
C SER A 16 -12.31 2.92 -39.92
N THR A 17 -11.79 1.75 -39.54
CA THR A 17 -12.54 0.80 -38.73
C THR A 17 -12.57 1.26 -37.27
N LYS A 18 -13.61 0.84 -36.54
CA LYS A 18 -13.70 1.10 -35.08
C LYS A 18 -12.46 0.58 -34.35
N LEU A 19 -11.91 -0.54 -34.80
CA LEU A 19 -10.72 -1.16 -34.23
C LEU A 19 -9.45 -0.32 -34.48
N THR A 20 -9.25 0.21 -35.68
CA THR A 20 -8.10 1.08 -35.99
C THR A 20 -8.16 2.38 -35.19
N ASN A 21 -9.35 2.95 -35.01
CA ASN A 21 -9.55 4.14 -34.19
C ASN A 21 -9.24 3.87 -32.72
N LEU A 22 -9.73 2.75 -32.18
CA LEU A 22 -9.44 2.31 -30.82
C LEU A 22 -7.93 2.07 -30.60
N ALA A 23 -7.24 1.48 -31.58
CA ALA A 23 -5.81 1.22 -31.50
C ALA A 23 -4.99 2.52 -31.45
N ILE A 24 -5.34 3.51 -32.29
CA ILE A 24 -4.66 4.81 -32.31
C ILE A 24 -4.88 5.55 -30.98
N ILE A 25 -6.13 5.64 -30.52
CA ILE A 25 -6.43 6.40 -29.30
C ILE A 25 -5.86 5.73 -28.04
N SER A 26 -5.90 4.40 -27.94
CA SER A 26 -5.33 3.68 -26.81
C SER A 26 -3.80 3.82 -26.78
N SER A 27 -3.14 3.82 -27.95
CA SER A 27 -1.71 4.09 -28.06
C SER A 27 -1.35 5.51 -27.61
N ILE A 28 -2.12 6.53 -28.02
CA ILE A 28 -1.91 7.92 -27.58
C ILE A 28 -2.14 8.04 -26.07
N TYR A 29 -3.21 7.44 -25.55
CA TYR A 29 -3.52 7.45 -24.13
C TYR A 29 -2.38 6.85 -23.31
N LEU A 30 -1.91 5.64 -23.69
CA LEU A 30 -0.77 4.99 -23.05
C LEU A 30 0.51 5.84 -23.13
N ALA A 31 0.81 6.43 -24.28
CA ALA A 31 2.00 7.27 -24.45
C ALA A 31 1.98 8.49 -23.50
N VAL A 32 0.83 9.17 -23.41
CA VAL A 32 0.65 10.30 -22.48
C VAL A 32 0.78 9.84 -21.03
N SER A 33 0.15 8.72 -20.67
CA SER A 33 0.20 8.19 -19.30
C SER A 33 1.60 7.73 -18.90
N ILE A 34 2.35 7.09 -19.79
CA ILE A 34 3.76 6.72 -19.56
C ILE A 34 4.59 7.97 -19.36
N PHE A 35 4.41 9.00 -20.19
CA PHE A 35 5.12 10.27 -20.03
C PHE A 35 4.81 10.94 -18.69
N GLN A 36 3.53 10.99 -18.30
CA GLN A 36 3.10 11.51 -17.01
C GLN A 36 3.70 10.72 -15.84
N TRP A 37 3.69 9.39 -15.93
CA TRP A 37 4.27 8.51 -14.92
C TRP A 37 5.79 8.71 -14.78
N ILE A 38 6.52 8.74 -15.91
CA ILE A 38 7.96 9.03 -15.93
C ILE A 38 8.25 10.39 -15.29
N PHE A 39 7.52 11.43 -15.68
CA PHE A 39 7.68 12.77 -15.11
C PHE A 39 7.46 12.75 -13.59
N ARG A 40 6.41 12.06 -13.13
CA ARG A 40 6.06 12.00 -11.72
C ARG A 40 7.09 11.23 -10.89
N VAL A 41 7.43 10.01 -11.28
CA VAL A 41 8.35 9.15 -10.52
C VAL A 41 9.79 9.64 -10.61
N ILE A 42 10.26 9.99 -11.81
CA ILE A 42 11.68 10.33 -12.01
C ILE A 42 11.99 11.76 -11.60
N ILE A 43 11.10 12.72 -11.85
CA ILE A 43 11.39 14.14 -11.59
C ILE A 43 10.78 14.57 -10.26
N ILE A 44 9.47 14.36 -10.05
CA ILE A 44 8.82 14.88 -8.84
C ILE A 44 9.28 14.11 -7.61
N GLU A 45 9.13 12.79 -7.61
CA GLU A 45 9.38 11.99 -6.42
C GLU A 45 10.87 11.98 -6.08
N ARG A 46 11.73 11.72 -7.07
CA ARG A 46 13.18 11.65 -6.83
C ARG A 46 13.83 12.97 -6.42
N LEU A 47 13.31 14.12 -6.86
CA LEU A 47 13.94 15.42 -6.57
C LEU A 47 13.28 16.17 -5.41
N PHE A 48 11.98 15.98 -5.18
CA PHE A 48 11.23 16.84 -4.25
C PHE A 48 10.50 16.09 -3.14
N PHE A 49 10.02 14.86 -3.38
CA PHE A 49 9.13 14.19 -2.44
C PHE A 49 9.35 12.68 -2.41
N ASP A 50 9.96 12.18 -1.33
CA ASP A 50 10.07 10.75 -1.05
C ASP A 50 9.14 10.35 0.12
N PRO A 51 7.84 10.15 -0.14
CA PRO A 51 6.88 9.85 0.91
C PRO A 51 7.12 8.48 1.56
N PHE A 52 7.70 7.52 0.81
CA PHE A 52 7.88 6.17 1.31
C PHE A 52 9.09 6.07 2.25
N HIS A 53 10.23 6.69 1.93
CA HIS A 53 11.33 6.73 2.89
C HIS A 53 10.97 7.61 4.10
N SER A 54 10.25 8.72 3.89
CA SER A 54 9.76 9.56 4.99
C SER A 54 8.86 8.81 5.96
N MET A 55 8.06 7.84 5.49
CA MET A 55 7.24 7.00 6.36
C MET A 55 8.09 6.02 7.17
N ILE A 56 9.12 5.42 6.57
CA ILE A 56 10.06 4.53 7.29
C ILE A 56 10.77 5.30 8.39
N ASP A 57 11.29 6.49 8.08
CA ASP A 57 11.94 7.38 9.05
C ASP A 57 10.98 7.78 10.17
N LEU A 58 9.73 8.14 9.83
CA LEU A 58 8.71 8.46 10.83
C LEU A 58 8.44 7.28 11.76
N CYS A 59 8.33 6.06 11.23
CA CYS A 59 8.17 4.85 12.03
C CYS A 59 9.35 4.65 12.98
N SER A 60 10.58 4.84 12.49
CA SER A 60 11.81 4.70 13.26
C SER A 60 11.94 5.73 14.39
N ILE A 61 11.56 6.99 14.12
CA ILE A 61 11.61 8.07 15.12
C ILE A 61 10.49 7.91 16.16
N ALA A 62 9.29 7.51 15.72
CA ALA A 62 8.15 7.26 16.58
C ALA A 62 8.26 5.94 17.37
N ASN A 63 9.27 5.11 17.08
CA ASN A 63 9.45 3.80 17.69
C ASN A 63 8.26 2.84 17.46
N ILE A 64 7.65 2.90 16.27
CA ILE A 64 6.45 2.12 15.89
C ILE A 64 6.80 1.18 14.74
N SER A 65 6.50 -0.11 14.89
CA SER A 65 6.57 -1.07 13.78
C SER A 65 5.19 -1.30 13.19
N ILE A 66 5.11 -1.45 11.86
CA ILE A 66 3.85 -1.59 11.13
C ILE A 66 3.86 -2.94 10.40
N LEU A 67 2.80 -3.73 10.63
CA LEU A 67 2.49 -4.91 9.83
C LEU A 67 1.25 -4.60 8.98
N THR A 68 1.37 -4.69 7.66
CA THR A 68 0.27 -4.44 6.72
C THR A 68 0.01 -5.70 5.90
N LEU A 69 -1.12 -6.34 6.13
CA LEU A 69 -1.53 -7.54 5.41
C LEU A 69 -2.43 -7.15 4.22
N THR A 70 -1.99 -7.45 3.00
CA THR A 70 -2.79 -7.28 1.77
C THR A 70 -3.63 -8.53 1.49
N HIS A 71 -3.14 -9.69 1.91
CA HIS A 71 -3.83 -10.98 1.89
C HIS A 71 -3.77 -11.62 3.28
N SER A 72 -4.43 -12.77 3.47
CA SER A 72 -4.58 -13.40 4.79
C SER A 72 -3.26 -13.69 5.52
N LEU A 73 -2.22 -14.07 4.77
CA LEU A 73 -0.89 -14.40 5.31
C LEU A 73 0.24 -13.61 4.65
N HIS A 74 -0.03 -12.92 3.55
CA HIS A 74 0.96 -12.16 2.80
C HIS A 74 0.78 -10.66 3.02
N GLY A 75 1.89 -9.96 3.18
CA GLY A 75 1.90 -8.51 3.33
C GLY A 75 3.30 -7.93 3.46
N TYR A 76 3.37 -6.79 4.13
CA TYR A 76 4.58 -6.01 4.31
C TYR A 76 4.79 -5.66 5.77
N TYR A 77 6.04 -5.62 6.20
CA TYR A 77 6.43 -5.26 7.54
C TYR A 77 7.47 -4.14 7.51
N ILE A 78 7.22 -3.08 8.25
CA ILE A 78 8.14 -1.97 8.49
C ILE A 78 8.60 -2.07 9.94
N HIS A 79 9.90 -2.27 10.12
CA HIS A 79 10.54 -2.30 11.41
C HIS A 79 10.98 -0.91 11.84
N GLY A 80 10.15 -0.26 12.66
CA GLY A 80 10.42 1.08 13.17
C GLY A 80 10.90 1.12 14.61
N ARG A 81 11.47 0.04 15.17
CA ARG A 81 12.09 0.13 16.50
C ARG A 81 13.29 1.06 16.43
N SER A 82 13.27 2.13 17.21
CA SER A 82 14.39 3.07 17.32
C SER A 82 15.61 2.34 17.90
N VAL A 83 16.80 2.65 17.39
CA VAL A 83 18.07 2.11 17.92
C VAL A 83 18.31 2.53 19.37
N HIS A 84 17.69 3.63 19.79
CA HIS A 84 17.74 4.15 21.16
C HIS A 84 16.59 3.66 22.04
N GLY A 85 15.60 2.96 21.47
CA GLY A 85 14.49 2.31 22.18
C GLY A 85 13.43 3.25 22.78
N GLU A 86 13.56 4.56 22.59
CA GLU A 86 12.67 5.58 23.14
C GLU A 86 12.17 6.50 22.01
N ALA A 87 10.89 6.86 22.09
CA ALA A 87 10.27 7.93 21.31
C ALA A 87 9.99 9.15 22.22
N ASP A 88 9.59 10.29 21.64
CA ASP A 88 9.23 11.52 22.37
C ASP A 88 10.30 12.05 23.34
N ILE A 89 11.55 12.13 22.86
CA ILE A 89 12.67 12.69 23.60
C ILE A 89 12.87 14.18 23.32
N ASP A 90 13.46 14.90 24.28
CA ASP A 90 13.83 16.32 24.11
C ASP A 90 14.73 16.54 22.87
N MET A 91 14.61 17.70 22.22
CA MET A 91 15.35 18.04 21.00
C MET A 91 16.87 17.93 21.19
N ALA A 92 17.39 18.29 22.37
CA ALA A 92 18.82 18.16 22.64
C ALA A 92 19.26 16.70 22.73
N ARG A 93 18.39 15.79 23.19
CA ARG A 93 18.66 14.35 23.22
C ARG A 93 18.52 13.74 21.83
N MET A 94 17.49 14.15 21.07
CA MET A 94 17.32 13.74 19.67
C MET A 94 18.54 14.09 18.82
N ASN A 95 19.03 15.33 18.90
CA ASN A 95 20.21 15.73 18.14
C ASN A 95 21.47 14.94 18.53
N ARG A 96 21.66 14.66 19.83
CA ARG A 96 22.76 13.80 20.30
C ARG A 96 22.66 12.38 19.76
N ASN A 97 21.46 11.83 19.70
CA ASN A 97 21.21 10.49 19.17
C ASN A 97 21.46 10.43 17.66
N LEU A 98 21.03 11.44 16.90
CA LEU A 98 21.33 11.56 15.46
C LEU A 98 22.83 11.69 15.19
N HIS A 99 23.57 12.45 15.99
CA HIS A 99 25.03 12.53 15.87
C HIS A 99 25.70 11.18 16.14
N LYS A 100 25.23 10.42 17.14
CA LYS A 100 25.75 9.07 17.38
C LYS A 100 25.44 8.10 16.24
N GLU A 101 24.28 8.21 15.62
CA GLU A 101 23.94 7.43 14.41
C GLU A 101 24.84 7.81 13.23
N GLN A 102 25.07 9.11 13.01
CA GLN A 102 25.98 9.61 11.97
C GLN A 102 27.42 9.10 12.16
N GLU A 103 27.90 9.05 13.40
CA GLU A 103 29.22 8.53 13.75
C GLU A 103 29.28 6.99 13.86
N ASN A 104 28.18 6.28 13.58
CA ASN A 104 28.06 4.82 13.73
C ASN A 104 28.41 4.31 15.14
N LEU A 105 28.14 5.12 16.18
CA LEU A 105 28.37 4.79 17.59
C LEU A 105 27.18 4.04 18.22
N CYS A 106 26.22 3.58 17.42
CA CYS A 106 25.00 2.92 17.85
C CYS A 106 24.76 1.65 17.05
N ALA A 107 23.83 0.82 17.52
CA ALA A 107 23.36 -0.31 16.73
C ALA A 107 22.75 0.18 15.41
N LYS A 108 22.86 -0.66 14.39
CA LYS A 108 22.25 -0.48 13.08
C LYS A 108 20.73 -0.50 13.18
N ARG A 109 20.06 0.21 12.26
CA ARG A 109 18.59 0.16 12.14
C ARG A 109 18.17 -1.21 11.59
N GLY A 110 16.89 -1.55 11.69
CA GLY A 110 16.36 -2.78 11.09
C GLY A 110 16.29 -3.98 12.03
N LEU A 111 15.60 -5.01 11.55
CA LEU A 111 15.25 -6.18 12.36
C LEU A 111 16.42 -7.18 12.47
N GLU A 112 17.22 -7.30 11.41
CA GLU A 112 18.40 -8.17 11.38
C GLU A 112 19.66 -7.39 11.79
N ARG A 113 20.47 -7.94 12.70
CA ARG A 113 21.69 -7.25 13.20
C ARG A 113 22.76 -6.99 12.13
N SER A 114 22.71 -7.70 11.00
CA SER A 114 23.71 -7.58 9.93
C SER A 114 23.44 -6.46 8.94
N ASN A 115 22.20 -5.99 8.82
CA ASN A 115 21.83 -5.03 7.77
C ASN A 115 20.93 -3.92 8.31
N ASP A 116 21.03 -2.73 7.72
CA ASP A 116 20.25 -1.54 8.11
C ASP A 116 18.79 -1.56 7.60
N LEU A 117 18.37 -2.68 6.98
CA LEU A 117 17.09 -2.78 6.28
C LEU A 117 15.90 -2.82 7.23
N GLN A 118 14.96 -1.89 7.03
CA GLN A 118 13.77 -1.76 7.86
C GLN A 118 12.52 -2.36 7.21
N THR A 119 12.49 -2.61 5.91
CA THR A 119 11.31 -3.16 5.21
C THR A 119 11.46 -4.63 4.83
N TYR A 120 10.37 -5.37 4.99
CA TYR A 120 10.31 -6.79 4.71
C TYR A 120 8.99 -7.13 4.02
N ILE A 121 9.05 -8.03 3.04
CA ILE A 121 7.87 -8.69 2.49
C ILE A 121 7.64 -9.94 3.32
N VAL A 122 6.47 -10.05 3.94
CA VAL A 122 6.20 -11.08 4.94
C VAL A 122 5.17 -12.07 4.44
N ASN A 123 5.49 -13.36 4.61
CA ASN A 123 4.55 -14.46 4.50
C ASN A 123 4.50 -15.16 5.85
N LEU A 124 3.37 -15.06 6.52
CA LEU A 124 3.20 -15.56 7.88
C LEU A 124 2.74 -17.03 7.87
N PRO A 125 3.11 -17.82 8.90
CA PRO A 125 2.68 -19.20 9.00
C PRO A 125 1.19 -19.30 9.30
N LYS A 126 0.54 -20.42 8.97
CA LYS A 126 -0.91 -20.61 9.18
C LYS A 126 -1.34 -20.47 10.64
N ALA A 127 -0.47 -20.85 11.58
CA ALA A 127 -0.70 -20.69 13.02
C ALA A 127 -0.94 -19.22 13.42
N PHE A 128 -0.33 -18.26 12.71
CA PHE A 128 -0.59 -16.83 12.90
C PHE A 128 -2.06 -16.49 12.58
N LEU A 129 -2.56 -16.99 11.45
CA LEU A 129 -3.93 -16.71 11.00
C LEU A 129 -4.95 -17.27 11.98
N GLU A 130 -4.73 -18.46 12.53
CA GLU A 130 -5.64 -19.05 13.53
C GLU A 130 -5.75 -18.18 14.78
N GLN A 131 -4.62 -17.71 15.30
CA GLN A 131 -4.58 -16.84 16.47
C GLN A 131 -5.17 -15.46 16.17
N PHE A 132 -4.80 -14.87 15.03
CA PHE A 132 -5.35 -13.59 14.60
C PHE A 132 -6.86 -13.64 14.39
N ALA A 133 -7.36 -14.68 13.69
CA ALA A 133 -8.79 -14.87 13.46
C ALA A 133 -9.56 -15.08 14.77
N SER A 134 -8.99 -15.82 15.73
CA SER A 134 -9.61 -16.00 17.05
C SER A 134 -9.77 -14.67 17.79
N ALA A 135 -8.76 -13.79 17.74
CA ALA A 135 -8.80 -12.47 18.34
C ALA A 135 -9.78 -11.53 17.62
N SER A 136 -9.83 -11.56 16.29
CA SER A 136 -10.78 -10.77 15.49
C SER A 136 -12.23 -11.19 15.75
N GLN A 137 -12.51 -12.50 15.84
CA GLN A 137 -13.86 -13.00 16.16
C GLN A 137 -14.32 -12.59 17.56
N ILE A 138 -13.42 -12.58 18.54
CA ILE A 138 -13.72 -12.06 19.88
C ILE A 138 -14.11 -10.58 19.79
N SER A 139 -13.37 -9.79 19.02
CA SER A 139 -13.68 -8.37 18.81
C SER A 139 -15.05 -8.16 18.17
N GLU A 140 -15.39 -8.91 17.12
CA GLU A 140 -16.67 -8.79 16.41
C GLU A 140 -17.86 -9.20 17.29
N ASN A 141 -17.73 -10.32 18.02
CA ASN A 141 -18.78 -10.80 18.92
C ASN A 141 -19.04 -9.81 20.06
N GLU A 142 -17.98 -9.26 20.66
CA GLU A 142 -18.11 -8.23 21.69
C GLU A 142 -18.69 -6.94 21.10
N GLN A 143 -18.28 -6.53 19.91
CA GLN A 143 -18.86 -5.37 19.21
C GLN A 143 -20.37 -5.50 19.04
N HIS A 144 -20.86 -6.66 18.57
CA HIS A 144 -22.28 -6.93 18.40
C HIS A 144 -23.05 -6.97 19.72
N ARG A 145 -22.46 -7.55 20.77
CA ARG A 145 -23.07 -7.59 22.12
C ARG A 145 -23.19 -6.19 22.72
N LEU A 146 -22.16 -5.37 22.57
CA LEU A 146 -22.15 -3.99 23.07
C LEU A 146 -23.05 -3.08 22.25
N ASP A 147 -23.13 -3.24 20.92
CA ASP A 147 -24.04 -2.47 20.07
C ASP A 147 -25.52 -2.73 20.40
N ALA A 148 -25.86 -3.96 20.84
CA ALA A 148 -27.18 -4.28 21.38
C ALA A 148 -27.46 -3.64 22.76
N MET A 149 -26.43 -3.27 23.52
CA MET A 149 -26.52 -2.61 24.83
C MET A 149 -26.49 -1.08 24.76
N LEU A 150 -26.19 -0.49 23.60
CA LEU A 150 -26.09 0.98 23.38
C LEU A 150 -27.42 1.74 23.39
N SER A 151 -28.48 1.14 23.94
CA SER A 151 -29.71 1.84 24.28
C SER A 151 -29.47 2.82 25.45
N ASN A 152 -28.92 4.00 25.15
CA ASN A 152 -29.04 5.27 25.90
C ASN A 152 -28.03 5.66 27.01
N ASN A 153 -26.80 5.14 27.12
CA ASN A 153 -25.83 5.69 28.10
C ASN A 153 -24.40 5.90 27.58
N ILE A 154 -23.82 7.06 27.91
CA ILE A 154 -22.42 7.48 27.61
C ILE A 154 -21.41 6.49 28.21
N ASP A 155 -21.71 5.93 29.39
CA ASP A 155 -20.87 4.94 30.07
C ASP A 155 -20.67 3.65 29.24
N GLY A 156 -21.66 3.30 28.40
CA GLY A 156 -21.56 2.15 27.48
C GLY A 156 -20.56 2.36 26.35
N ALA A 157 -20.41 3.60 25.86
CA ALA A 157 -19.43 3.94 24.83
C ALA A 157 -17.99 3.85 25.38
N THR A 158 -17.76 4.30 26.61
CA THR A 158 -16.47 4.20 27.30
C THR A 158 -16.09 2.74 27.59
N ALA A 159 -17.05 1.92 28.05
CA ALA A 159 -16.82 0.49 28.28
C ALA A 159 -16.49 -0.27 26.98
N LYS A 160 -17.12 0.10 25.86
CA LYS A 160 -16.80 -0.42 24.53
C LYS A 160 -15.38 -0.07 24.11
N MET A 161 -15.02 1.20 24.25
CA MET A 161 -13.69 1.71 23.94
C MET A 161 -12.61 0.97 24.73
N GLU A 162 -12.81 0.77 26.04
CA GLU A 162 -11.87 0.05 26.89
C GLU A 162 -11.69 -1.42 26.48
N THR A 163 -12.77 -2.11 26.12
CA THR A 163 -12.73 -3.51 25.68
C THR A 163 -11.97 -3.64 24.36
N ILE A 164 -12.24 -2.75 23.40
CA ILE A 164 -11.53 -2.74 22.11
C ILE A 164 -10.04 -2.42 22.32
N ALA A 165 -9.71 -1.45 23.19
CA ALA A 165 -8.33 -1.12 23.52
C ALA A 165 -7.57 -2.31 24.14
N LYS A 166 -8.22 -3.09 25.03
CA LYS A 166 -7.63 -4.31 25.61
C LYS A 166 -7.31 -5.36 24.55
N ILE A 167 -8.21 -5.56 23.58
CA ILE A 167 -7.98 -6.51 22.48
C ILE A 167 -6.79 -6.06 21.61
N HIS A 168 -6.72 -4.77 21.27
CA HIS A 168 -5.58 -4.23 20.52
C HIS A 168 -4.26 -4.37 21.29
N GLN A 169 -4.29 -4.17 22.61
CA GLN A 169 -3.10 -4.37 23.45
C GLN A 169 -2.65 -5.84 23.48
N GLN A 170 -3.58 -6.79 23.57
CA GLN A 170 -3.28 -8.22 23.49
C GLN A 170 -2.66 -8.60 22.14
N LEU A 171 -3.23 -8.09 21.04
CA LEU A 171 -2.67 -8.28 19.69
C LEU A 171 -1.27 -7.67 19.55
N ASN A 172 -1.06 -6.46 20.09
CA ASN A 172 0.24 -5.82 20.05
C ASN A 172 1.29 -6.62 20.83
N ASN A 173 0.95 -7.10 22.03
CA ASN A 173 1.84 -7.97 22.81
C ASN A 173 2.17 -9.26 22.07
N PHE A 174 1.17 -9.88 21.45
CA PHE A 174 1.36 -11.05 20.60
C PHE A 174 2.32 -10.78 19.43
N PHE A 175 2.16 -9.67 18.71
CA PHE A 175 3.06 -9.33 17.62
C PHE A 175 4.48 -9.01 18.10
N MET A 176 4.62 -8.32 19.23
CA MET A 176 5.93 -8.09 19.84
C MET A 176 6.62 -9.42 20.19
N GLU A 177 5.90 -10.35 20.81
CA GLU A 177 6.43 -11.68 21.14
C GLU A 177 6.82 -12.48 19.89
N LEU A 178 6.00 -12.42 18.83
CA LEU A 178 6.28 -13.07 17.56
C LEU A 178 7.59 -12.55 16.96
N ILE A 179 7.76 -11.23 16.88
CA ILE A 179 8.94 -10.61 16.27
C ILE A 179 10.20 -10.82 17.14
N GLU A 180 10.11 -10.63 18.46
CA GLU A 180 11.28 -10.67 19.35
C GLU A 180 11.81 -12.08 19.60
N ARG A 181 10.91 -13.06 19.77
CA ARG A 181 11.30 -14.40 20.24
C ARG A 181 11.22 -15.47 19.16
N GLY A 182 10.35 -15.29 18.17
CA GLY A 182 9.94 -16.39 17.29
C GLY A 182 9.35 -17.51 18.14
N ASN A 183 8.03 -17.55 18.34
CA ASN A 183 7.41 -18.61 19.13
C ASN A 183 7.82 -19.98 18.54
N ALA A 184 8.05 -21.01 19.37
CA ALA A 184 8.37 -22.36 18.91
C ALA A 184 7.36 -22.91 17.89
N GLN A 185 6.13 -22.40 17.89
CA GLN A 185 5.08 -22.74 16.94
C GLN A 185 5.03 -21.83 15.68
N MET A 186 5.64 -20.64 15.72
CA MET A 186 5.64 -19.65 14.64
C MET A 186 7.06 -19.17 14.39
N THR A 187 7.86 -20.08 13.86
CA THR A 187 9.22 -19.75 13.41
C THR A 187 9.13 -19.00 12.09
N TYR A 188 10.00 -18.02 11.92
CA TYR A 188 10.20 -17.34 10.64
C TYR A 188 11.67 -17.27 10.28
N VAL A 189 11.96 -17.11 9.00
CA VAL A 189 13.32 -17.04 8.46
C VAL A 189 13.48 -15.80 7.60
N PHE A 190 14.63 -15.13 7.73
CA PHE A 190 15.02 -14.05 6.83
C PHE A 190 15.55 -14.60 5.52
N ARG A 191 15.04 -14.11 4.39
CA ARG A 191 15.39 -14.60 3.06
C ARG A 191 15.61 -13.46 2.08
N GLU A 192 16.41 -13.71 1.05
CA GLU A 192 16.44 -12.84 -0.14
C GLU A 192 15.53 -13.40 -1.23
N LEU A 193 14.74 -12.53 -1.86
CA LEU A 193 13.92 -12.91 -3.01
C LEU A 193 14.80 -13.30 -4.19
N SER A 194 14.48 -14.42 -4.82
CA SER A 194 15.11 -14.81 -6.07
C SER A 194 14.61 -13.91 -7.22
N LEU A 195 15.41 -13.81 -8.29
CA LEU A 195 15.03 -13.02 -9.47
C LEU A 195 13.70 -13.48 -10.09
N LEU A 196 13.43 -14.79 -10.08
CA LEU A 196 12.17 -15.32 -10.61
C LEU A 196 10.98 -14.91 -9.74
N GLU A 197 11.12 -14.92 -8.41
CA GLU A 197 10.07 -14.46 -7.49
C GLU A 197 9.81 -12.97 -7.67
N LEU A 198 10.87 -12.17 -7.88
CA LEU A 198 10.76 -10.74 -8.13
C LEU A 198 10.04 -10.43 -9.45
N ILE A 199 10.35 -11.17 -10.52
CA ILE A 199 9.75 -10.96 -11.85
C ILE A 199 8.28 -11.41 -11.86
N LEU A 200 7.99 -12.54 -11.23
CA LEU A 200 6.64 -13.14 -11.25
C LEU A 200 5.73 -12.64 -10.14
N ASP A 201 6.27 -11.92 -9.15
CA ASP A 201 5.56 -11.46 -7.95
C ASP A 201 4.86 -12.62 -7.23
N MET A 202 5.52 -13.78 -7.19
CA MET A 202 5.02 -15.03 -6.60
C MET A 202 6.09 -15.64 -5.71
N GLU A 203 5.66 -16.24 -4.59
CA GLU A 203 6.55 -17.05 -3.74
C GLU A 203 6.64 -18.49 -4.28
N PHE A 204 7.85 -19.06 -4.34
CA PHE A 204 8.05 -20.46 -4.73
C PHE A 204 8.22 -21.43 -3.56
N ASN A 205 8.30 -20.93 -2.34
CA ASN A 205 8.44 -21.74 -1.14
C ASN A 205 7.11 -21.84 -0.39
N ASP A 206 6.86 -22.99 0.22
CA ASP A 206 5.70 -23.15 1.10
C ASP A 206 5.97 -22.48 2.46
N SER A 207 5.33 -21.33 2.68
CA SER A 207 5.41 -20.57 3.93
C SER A 207 4.37 -21.00 4.98
N ALA A 208 3.62 -22.08 4.74
CA ALA A 208 2.52 -22.48 5.63
C ALA A 208 2.99 -22.86 7.04
N ILE A 209 4.17 -23.49 7.15
CA ILE A 209 4.72 -23.99 8.42
C ILE A 209 5.71 -22.98 9.01
N VAL A 210 6.62 -22.45 8.18
CA VAL A 210 7.66 -21.50 8.59
C VAL A 210 7.42 -20.19 7.84
N GLY A 211 7.26 -19.11 8.59
CA GLY A 211 7.10 -17.79 8.01
C GLY A 211 8.36 -17.33 7.28
N ASN A 212 8.19 -16.42 6.33
CA ASN A 212 9.27 -15.87 5.53
C ASN A 212 9.27 -14.34 5.65
N PHE A 213 10.41 -13.77 6.01
CA PHE A 213 10.66 -12.33 6.01
C PHE A 213 11.66 -12.06 4.88
N ALA A 214 11.12 -11.80 3.70
CA ALA A 214 11.91 -11.50 2.52
C ALA A 214 12.43 -10.06 2.59
N LYS A 215 13.74 -9.89 2.45
CA LYS A 215 14.44 -8.60 2.48
C LYS A 215 14.04 -7.78 1.25
N ASP A 216 13.41 -6.63 1.48
CA ASP A 216 13.08 -5.67 0.42
C ASP A 216 14.22 -4.68 0.21
N LYS A 217 15.15 -4.98 -0.70
CA LYS A 217 16.29 -4.10 -1.02
C LYS A 217 15.89 -2.73 -1.61
N SER A 218 14.65 -2.58 -2.06
CA SER A 218 14.16 -1.32 -2.64
C SER A 218 13.62 -0.34 -1.60
N GLU A 219 13.35 -0.80 -0.37
CA GLU A 219 12.70 -0.04 0.71
C GLU A 219 11.32 0.55 0.34
N MET A 220 10.74 0.08 -0.76
CA MET A 220 9.50 0.61 -1.33
C MET A 220 8.46 -0.48 -1.60
N ALA A 221 8.71 -1.76 -1.31
CA ALA A 221 7.79 -2.84 -1.66
C ALA A 221 6.40 -2.66 -1.01
N TYR A 222 6.37 -2.11 0.21
CA TYR A 222 5.14 -1.85 0.95
C TYR A 222 4.25 -0.76 0.31
N SER A 223 4.76 0.01 -0.66
CA SER A 223 3.96 0.95 -1.46
C SER A 223 2.79 0.25 -2.15
N LYS A 224 2.95 -1.03 -2.51
CA LYS A 224 1.90 -1.87 -3.10
C LYS A 224 0.69 -2.07 -2.17
N ALA A 225 0.78 -1.76 -0.88
CA ALA A 225 -0.37 -1.80 0.04
C ALA A 225 -1.28 -0.57 -0.09
N PHE A 226 -0.80 0.51 -0.69
CA PHE A 226 -1.55 1.75 -0.87
C PHE A 226 -2.09 1.87 -2.30
N MET A 227 -3.05 2.78 -2.49
CA MET A 227 -3.41 3.23 -3.85
C MET A 227 -2.23 3.88 -4.56
N TYR A 228 -1.47 4.67 -3.80
CA TYR A 228 -0.25 5.32 -4.21
C TYR A 228 0.88 4.28 -4.21
N GLY A 229 1.48 3.98 -5.36
CA GLY A 229 2.37 2.82 -5.58
C GLY A 229 1.78 1.76 -6.52
N ASN A 230 0.47 1.82 -6.80
CA ASN A 230 -0.24 0.91 -7.72
C ASN A 230 -0.81 1.64 -8.95
N GLU A 231 -0.11 2.65 -9.46
CA GLU A 231 -0.56 3.51 -10.55
C GLU A 231 -0.88 2.72 -11.83
N TRP A 232 -0.14 1.64 -12.09
CA TRP A 232 -0.34 0.80 -13.27
C TRP A 232 -1.67 0.04 -13.28
N ILE A 233 -2.12 -0.43 -12.11
CA ILE A 233 -3.43 -1.09 -11.98
C ILE A 233 -4.52 -0.08 -12.28
N TYR A 234 -4.39 1.14 -11.76
CA TYR A 234 -5.34 2.21 -12.00
C TYR A 234 -5.36 2.65 -13.47
N LEU A 235 -4.18 2.80 -14.09
CA LEU A 235 -4.04 3.18 -15.49
C LEU A 235 -4.67 2.13 -16.42
N SER A 236 -4.40 0.85 -16.18
CA SER A 236 -4.97 -0.24 -16.98
C SER A 236 -6.50 -0.31 -16.84
N PHE A 237 -7.02 -0.07 -15.64
CA PHE A 237 -8.46 0.07 -15.41
C PHE A 237 -9.05 1.25 -16.20
N GLU A 238 -8.46 2.45 -16.11
CA GLU A 238 -8.96 3.63 -16.84
C GLU A 238 -8.94 3.43 -18.36
N LEU A 239 -7.87 2.82 -18.88
CA LEU A 239 -7.75 2.49 -20.30
C LEU A 239 -8.80 1.46 -20.75
N ALA A 240 -9.03 0.42 -19.95
CA ALA A 240 -10.04 -0.59 -20.23
C ALA A 240 -11.46 0.00 -20.19
N LEU A 241 -11.73 0.88 -19.21
CA LEU A 241 -12.99 1.59 -19.08
C LEU A 241 -13.22 2.52 -20.27
N PHE A 242 -12.22 3.30 -20.65
CA PHE A 242 -12.25 4.16 -21.83
C PHE A 242 -12.49 3.37 -23.12
N SER A 243 -11.82 2.23 -23.28
CA SER A 243 -11.99 1.37 -24.45
C SER A 243 -13.41 0.80 -24.51
N SER A 244 -13.94 0.37 -23.36
CA SER A 244 -15.30 -0.18 -23.27
C SER A 244 -16.37 0.85 -23.57
N THR A 245 -16.23 2.08 -23.03
CA THR A 245 -17.18 3.18 -23.27
C THR A 245 -17.10 3.69 -24.71
N PHE A 246 -15.92 3.66 -25.33
CA PHE A 246 -15.76 3.99 -26.74
C PHE A 246 -16.45 3.00 -27.67
N ILE A 247 -16.30 1.71 -27.40
CA ILE A 247 -16.98 0.66 -28.19
C ILE A 247 -18.50 0.82 -28.13
N LEU A 248 -19.05 1.22 -26.97
CA LEU A 248 -20.48 1.40 -26.77
C LEU A 248 -21.04 2.71 -27.32
N SER A 249 -20.32 3.82 -27.15
CA SER A 249 -20.83 5.16 -27.47
C SER A 249 -20.42 5.67 -28.84
N GLU A 250 -19.36 5.10 -29.43
CA GLU A 250 -18.73 5.54 -30.68
C GLU A 250 -18.34 7.03 -30.69
N ASN A 251 -18.30 7.66 -29.50
CA ASN A 251 -18.06 9.07 -29.31
C ASN A 251 -16.93 9.26 -28.29
N TYR A 252 -15.84 9.86 -28.74
CA TYR A 252 -14.67 10.12 -27.90
C TYR A 252 -15.00 11.03 -26.71
N ALA A 253 -15.78 12.09 -26.92
CA ALA A 253 -16.09 13.05 -25.87
C ALA A 253 -16.90 12.40 -24.74
N CYS A 254 -17.91 11.59 -25.08
CA CYS A 254 -18.67 10.83 -24.10
C CYS A 254 -17.77 9.82 -23.36
N SER A 255 -16.88 9.13 -24.07
CA SER A 255 -15.98 8.14 -23.48
C SER A 255 -15.01 8.77 -22.47
N ILE A 256 -14.39 9.91 -22.84
CA ILE A 256 -13.51 10.67 -21.94
C ILE A 256 -14.29 11.14 -20.70
N PHE A 257 -15.47 11.74 -20.91
CA PHE A 257 -16.28 12.26 -19.81
C PHE A 257 -16.69 11.16 -18.83
N ILE A 258 -17.18 10.03 -19.33
CA ILE A 258 -17.60 8.89 -18.50
C ILE A 258 -16.40 8.31 -17.75
N THR A 259 -15.27 8.07 -18.43
CA THR A 259 -14.06 7.56 -17.78
C THR A 259 -13.59 8.50 -16.68
N TYR A 260 -13.54 9.81 -16.93
CA TYR A 260 -13.15 10.81 -15.93
C TYR A 260 -14.12 10.86 -14.74
N ALA A 261 -15.43 10.82 -15.00
CA ALA A 261 -16.45 10.85 -13.95
C ALA A 261 -16.35 9.63 -13.04
N VAL A 262 -16.24 8.43 -13.62
CA VAL A 262 -16.10 7.16 -12.88
C VAL A 262 -14.78 7.12 -12.10
N SER A 263 -13.68 7.48 -12.76
CA SER A 263 -12.33 7.59 -12.18
C SER A 263 -12.33 8.48 -10.92
N THR A 264 -12.94 9.67 -11.02
CA THR A 264 -13.06 10.63 -9.93
C THR A 264 -13.96 10.11 -8.82
N ALA A 265 -15.09 9.49 -9.17
CA ALA A 265 -16.01 8.92 -8.20
C ALA A 265 -15.36 7.79 -7.38
N ILE A 266 -14.59 6.91 -8.02
CA ILE A 266 -13.86 5.82 -7.35
C ILE A 266 -12.84 6.39 -6.37
N LYS A 267 -11.98 7.33 -6.82
CA LYS A 267 -10.98 7.98 -5.95
C LYS A 267 -11.62 8.63 -4.74
N LYS A 268 -12.72 9.37 -4.94
CA LYS A 268 -13.42 10.07 -3.85
C LYS A 268 -14.09 9.10 -2.88
N THR A 269 -14.77 8.08 -3.40
CA THR A 269 -15.41 7.04 -2.57
C THR A 269 -14.37 6.32 -1.73
N LEU A 270 -13.26 5.92 -2.33
CA LEU A 270 -12.23 5.18 -1.63
C LEU A 270 -11.53 6.02 -0.57
N SER A 271 -11.23 7.29 -0.87
CA SER A 271 -10.68 8.23 0.12
C SER A 271 -11.62 8.39 1.33
N LEU A 272 -12.94 8.50 1.10
CA LEU A 272 -13.92 8.55 2.18
C LEU A 272 -13.97 7.26 2.99
N LEU A 273 -13.98 6.09 2.33
CA LEU A 273 -13.99 4.80 3.00
C LEU A 273 -12.74 4.59 3.87
N PHE A 274 -11.55 4.91 3.35
CA PHE A 274 -10.31 4.78 4.10
C PHE A 274 -10.25 5.76 5.28
N THR A 275 -10.64 7.02 5.07
CA THR A 275 -10.64 8.02 6.16
C THR A 275 -11.62 7.60 7.27
N ASN A 276 -12.82 7.15 6.90
CA ASN A 276 -13.81 6.67 7.87
C ASN A 276 -13.33 5.42 8.61
N GLN A 277 -12.70 4.49 7.92
CA GLN A 277 -12.14 3.30 8.54
C GLN A 277 -11.00 3.66 9.50
N LEU A 278 -10.11 4.57 9.11
CA LEU A 278 -9.01 5.05 9.93
C LEU A 278 -9.51 5.73 11.21
N ILE A 279 -10.51 6.61 11.10
CA ILE A 279 -11.17 7.25 12.27
C ILE A 279 -11.71 6.19 13.22
N ARG A 280 -12.43 5.20 12.67
CA ARG A 280 -13.06 4.14 13.46
C ARG A 280 -12.04 3.25 14.17
N SER A 281 -10.92 2.93 13.51
CA SER A 281 -9.90 2.03 14.07
C SER A 281 -8.93 2.74 15.00
N SER A 282 -8.60 4.01 14.73
CA SER A 282 -7.66 4.80 15.53
C SER A 282 -8.32 5.52 16.71
N PHE A 283 -9.66 5.61 16.72
CA PHE A 283 -10.44 6.43 17.65
C PHE A 283 -10.01 7.91 17.68
N VAL A 284 -9.37 8.36 16.61
CA VAL A 284 -8.98 9.76 16.41
C VAL A 284 -10.15 10.51 15.79
N ASP A 285 -10.49 11.68 16.34
CA ASP A 285 -11.54 12.54 15.78
C ASP A 285 -11.14 13.00 14.37
N HIS A 286 -12.13 13.08 13.48
CA HIS A 286 -11.99 13.53 12.09
C HIS A 286 -11.24 14.88 11.99
N ARG A 287 -11.38 15.74 13.00
CA ARG A 287 -10.70 17.05 13.05
C ARG A 287 -9.17 16.98 13.04
N PHE A 288 -8.58 15.85 13.40
CA PHE A 288 -7.13 15.67 13.45
C PHE A 288 -6.56 15.00 12.18
N LEU A 289 -7.42 14.61 11.23
CA LEU A 289 -7.03 13.94 9.98
C LEU A 289 -7.16 14.85 8.74
N MET A 290 -7.58 16.11 8.93
CA MET A 290 -7.65 17.17 7.91
C MET A 290 -6.55 18.19 8.12
#